data_AF-A0A316NSB8-F1
#
_entry.id   AF-A0A316NSB8-F1
#
_cell.length_a   1.000
_cell.length_b   1.000
_cell.length_c   1.000
_cell.angle_alpha   90.00
_cell.angle_beta   90.00
_cell.angle_gamma   90.00
#
_symmetry.space_group_name_H-M   'P 1'
#
loop_
_entity.id
_entity.type
_entity.pdbx_description
1 polymer ?
#
loop_
_entity_poly.entity_id
_entity_poly.type
_entity_poly.pdbx_seq_one_letter_code
_entity_poly.pdbx_strand_id
1 'polypeptide(L)'
;MDITLKGNNGEKVVIPIEDLIQKYWSDENSKPNRIEMSAKVKDETILAAMTICDEKEENYLSVDLESRNEKFDTEALWCSLEAPNTLNPFVTGYLYSGNNETESDDWLLRIVDGYRAADDDSPRIVFANKRTVSVQDFCEESEGENKYKLFAATEKQFDQPFSYADFGTRLEEATHGYVKYDKSMIVSKDETTVNRIADMLDSMGFDAVTGYFDAEEDKRSGEVDSLTGYYYVDI
;
A
#
# COMPACT_ATOMS: atom_id res chain seq x y z
N MET A 1 16.52 21.71 15.02
CA MET A 1 15.92 20.37 15.12
C MET A 1 16.56 19.54 16.21
N ASP A 2 15.74 18.75 16.90
CA ASP A 2 16.16 17.84 17.97
C ASP A 2 15.53 16.44 17.79
N ILE A 3 16.23 15.39 18.21
CA ILE A 3 15.66 14.07 18.43
C ILE A 3 15.25 13.97 19.90
N THR A 4 13.97 13.69 20.18
CA THR A 4 13.49 13.50 21.55
C THR A 4 13.15 12.04 21.81
N LEU A 5 13.87 11.39 22.72
CA LEU A 5 13.55 10.06 23.24
C LEU A 5 12.71 10.21 24.52
N LYS A 6 11.56 9.54 24.59
CA LYS A 6 10.67 9.58 25.76
C LYS A 6 10.59 8.20 26.40
N GLY A 7 10.91 8.12 27.69
CA GLY A 7 10.77 6.93 28.50
C GLY A 7 9.33 6.78 29.03
N ASN A 8 8.94 5.54 29.33
CA ASN A 8 7.63 5.23 29.93
C ASN A 8 7.44 5.85 31.32
N ASN A 9 8.53 6.26 31.98
CA ASN A 9 8.55 6.98 33.25
C ASN A 9 8.37 8.50 33.11
N GLY A 10 8.19 9.01 31.89
CA GLY A 10 8.09 10.44 31.60
C GLY A 10 9.43 11.17 31.52
N GLU A 11 10.56 10.48 31.72
CA GLU A 11 11.87 11.04 31.43
C GLU A 11 12.01 11.27 29.93
N LYS A 12 12.69 12.37 29.58
CA LYS A 12 13.01 12.69 28.19
C LYS A 12 14.50 12.96 28.03
N VAL A 13 15.06 12.44 26.95
CA VAL A 13 16.41 12.79 26.49
C VAL A 13 16.22 13.54 25.18
N VAL A 14 16.74 14.77 25.14
CA VAL A 14 16.77 15.60 23.93
C VAL A 14 18.19 15.53 23.39
N ILE A 15 18.32 15.13 22.13
CA ILE A 15 19.59 15.01 21.43
C ILE A 15 19.60 16.06 20.32
N PRO A 16 20.40 17.13 20.46
CA PRO A 16 20.56 18.11 19.41
C PRO A 16 21.19 17.48 18.18
N ILE A 17 20.58 17.68 17.01
CA ILE A 17 21.08 17.08 15.77
C ILE A 17 22.46 17.64 15.41
N GLU A 18 22.69 18.93 15.65
CA GLU A 18 23.99 19.55 15.38
C GLU A 18 25.13 18.98 16.21
N ASP A 19 24.85 18.58 17.45
CA ASP A 19 25.86 17.93 18.31
C ASP A 19 26.24 16.56 17.73
N LEU A 20 25.28 15.82 17.16
CA LEU A 20 25.56 14.56 16.46
C LEU A 20 26.35 14.81 15.18
N ILE A 21 25.99 15.81 14.39
CA ILE A 21 26.69 16.17 13.15
C ILE A 21 28.14 16.51 13.46
N GLN A 22 28.39 17.43 14.39
CA GLN A 22 29.75 17.84 14.76
C GLN A 22 30.59 16.70 15.32
N LYS A 23 29.95 15.75 16.03
CA LYS A 23 30.64 14.60 16.63
C LYS A 23 31.06 13.56 15.60
N TYR A 24 30.26 13.32 14.56
CA TYR A 24 30.46 12.20 13.64
C TYR A 24 30.87 12.62 12.22
N TRP A 25 30.66 13.88 11.83
CA TRP A 25 31.00 14.43 10.51
C TRP A 25 31.98 15.59 10.62
N SER A 26 33.24 15.30 10.29
CA SER A 26 34.34 16.29 10.33
C SER A 26 34.50 17.10 9.04
N ASP A 27 33.95 16.62 7.90
CA ASP A 27 33.98 17.30 6.61
C ASP A 27 32.62 17.95 6.32
N GLU A 28 32.65 19.27 6.14
CA GLU A 28 31.49 20.10 5.78
C GLU A 28 30.76 19.61 4.54
N ASN A 29 31.46 19.03 3.56
CA ASN A 29 30.84 18.52 2.32
C ASN A 29 30.14 17.17 2.49
N SER A 30 30.32 16.52 3.64
CA SER A 30 29.78 15.20 3.93
C SER A 30 28.65 15.23 4.95
N LYS A 31 28.21 16.42 5.38
CA LYS A 31 27.17 16.56 6.39
C LYS A 31 25.90 15.81 5.98
N PRO A 32 25.25 15.11 6.93
CA PRO A 32 24.03 14.40 6.64
C PRO A 32 22.93 15.41 6.33
N ASN A 33 22.05 15.04 5.41
CA ASN A 33 20.88 15.83 5.01
C ASN A 33 19.56 15.18 5.45
N ARG A 34 19.61 14.06 6.17
CA ARG A 34 18.43 13.27 6.52
C ARG A 34 18.63 12.51 7.83
N ILE A 35 17.53 12.34 8.58
CA ILE A 35 17.43 11.44 9.73
C ILE A 35 16.42 10.37 9.37
N GLU A 36 16.79 9.11 9.53
CA GLU A 36 15.92 7.96 9.28
C GLU A 36 15.75 7.13 10.55
N MET A 37 14.52 6.69 10.80
CA MET A 37 14.18 5.69 11.81
C MET A 37 13.44 4.55 11.12
N SER A 38 14.02 3.35 11.13
CA SER A 38 13.52 2.23 10.34
C SER A 38 13.35 0.93 11.14
N ALA A 39 12.51 0.05 10.62
CA ALA A 39 12.36 -1.34 11.05
C ALA A 39 12.37 -2.26 9.81
N LYS A 40 13.03 -3.41 9.92
CA LYS A 40 13.21 -4.36 8.81
C LYS A 40 12.71 -5.76 9.16
N VAL A 41 11.97 -6.37 8.25
CA VAL A 41 11.53 -7.78 8.31
C VAL A 41 11.77 -8.43 6.95
N LYS A 42 12.70 -9.39 6.88
CA LYS A 42 13.15 -10.00 5.62
C LYS A 42 13.62 -8.93 4.63
N ASP A 43 13.03 -8.89 3.44
CA ASP A 43 13.36 -7.97 2.35
C ASP A 43 12.65 -6.62 2.49
N GLU A 44 11.70 -6.50 3.43
CA GLU A 44 10.86 -5.31 3.64
C GLU A 44 11.44 -4.41 4.73
N THR A 45 11.54 -3.12 4.44
CA THR A 45 11.89 -2.06 5.39
C THR A 45 10.78 -1.02 5.43
N ILE A 46 10.32 -0.64 6.61
CA ILE A 46 9.49 0.54 6.83
C ILE A 46 10.31 1.60 7.55
N LEU A 47 10.14 2.87 7.21
CA LEU A 47 10.88 3.93 7.87
C LEU A 47 10.10 5.25 7.91
N ALA A 48 10.42 6.05 8.93
CA ALA A 48 10.07 7.45 9.01
C ALA A 48 11.33 8.28 8.84
N ALA A 49 11.27 9.33 8.03
CA ALA A 49 12.43 10.14 7.76
C ALA A 49 12.12 11.62 7.69
N MET A 50 13.11 12.42 8.06
CA MET A 50 13.02 13.88 8.10
C MET A 50 14.26 14.47 7.47
N THR A 51 14.07 15.47 6.62
CA THR A 51 15.17 16.23 6.01
C THR A 51 15.81 17.14 7.05
N ILE A 52 17.15 17.21 7.07
CA ILE A 52 17.92 18.15 7.91
C ILE A 52 18.14 19.43 7.11
N CYS A 53 17.45 20.50 7.49
CA CYS A 53 17.58 21.85 6.93
C CYS A 53 17.27 22.94 7.97
N ASP A 54 17.45 24.21 7.62
CA ASP A 54 17.07 25.29 8.54
C ASP A 54 15.55 25.31 8.76
N GLU A 55 15.11 25.50 10.01
CA GLU A 55 13.69 25.64 10.38
C GLU A 55 13.12 27.00 9.92
N LYS A 56 12.90 27.15 8.61
CA LYS A 56 12.42 28.37 7.94
C LYS A 56 11.24 28.04 7.03
N GLU A 57 10.30 28.98 6.88
CA GLU A 57 9.10 28.79 6.05
C GLU A 57 9.40 28.56 4.56
N GLU A 58 10.59 28.94 4.08
CA GLU A 58 11.04 28.68 2.71
C GLU A 58 11.49 27.21 2.50
N ASN A 59 11.86 26.53 3.58
CA ASN A 59 12.28 25.14 3.56
C ASN A 59 11.05 24.29 3.93
N TYR A 60 10.52 23.55 2.96
CA TYR A 60 9.37 22.67 3.16
C TYR A 60 9.78 21.50 4.07
N LEU A 61 9.66 21.71 5.38
CA LEU A 61 10.01 20.74 6.40
C LEU A 61 8.94 19.66 6.45
N SER A 62 9.34 18.42 6.14
CA SER A 62 8.45 17.26 6.17
C SER A 62 8.99 16.12 7.02
N VAL A 63 8.07 15.31 7.52
CA VAL A 63 8.34 13.93 7.96
C VAL A 63 7.62 12.98 7.01
N ASP A 64 8.40 12.12 6.37
CA ASP A 64 7.94 11.17 5.36
C ASP A 64 7.88 9.75 5.94
N LEU A 65 6.84 9.01 5.57
CA LEU A 65 6.69 7.59 5.86
C LEU A 65 6.88 6.80 4.58
N GLU A 66 7.89 5.92 4.59
CA GLU A 66 8.35 5.20 3.41
C GLU A 66 8.42 3.69 3.67
N SER A 67 8.37 2.91 2.59
CA SER A 67 8.82 1.52 2.60
C SER A 67 9.79 1.23 1.45
N ARG A 68 10.65 0.23 1.66
CA ARG A 68 11.62 -0.26 0.69
C ARG A 68 11.60 -1.78 0.65
N ASN A 69 11.65 -2.37 -0.54
CA ASN A 69 11.87 -3.80 -0.71
C ASN A 69 13.17 -4.06 -1.47
N GLU A 70 14.16 -4.65 -0.79
CA GLU A 70 15.50 -4.88 -1.36
C GLU A 70 15.52 -5.96 -2.45
N LYS A 71 14.60 -6.92 -2.41
CA LYS A 71 14.55 -8.03 -3.38
C LYS A 71 14.05 -7.55 -4.73
N PHE A 72 13.08 -6.64 -4.72
CA PHE A 72 12.47 -6.07 -5.93
C PHE A 72 13.05 -4.72 -6.31
N ASP A 73 13.95 -4.16 -5.49
CA ASP A 73 14.55 -2.83 -5.68
C ASP A 73 13.48 -1.74 -5.82
N THR A 74 12.49 -1.76 -4.91
CA THR A 74 11.34 -0.85 -4.95
C THR A 74 11.30 0.05 -3.73
N GLU A 75 10.86 1.29 -3.92
CA GLU A 75 10.68 2.30 -2.87
C GLU A 75 9.31 2.97 -3.00
N ALA A 76 8.75 3.34 -1.85
CA ALA A 76 7.38 3.83 -1.73
C ALA A 76 7.30 4.98 -0.74
N LEU A 77 6.79 6.14 -1.15
CA LEU A 77 6.29 7.16 -0.24
C LEU A 77 4.79 6.89 0.04
N TRP A 78 4.42 6.80 1.32
CA TRP A 78 3.04 6.56 1.74
C TRP A 78 2.37 7.81 2.28
N CYS A 79 3.11 8.59 3.05
CA CYS A 79 2.60 9.76 3.74
C CYS A 79 3.70 10.80 3.91
N SER A 80 3.37 12.06 3.72
CA SER A 80 4.23 13.18 4.13
C SER A 80 3.45 14.11 5.04
N LEU A 81 4.05 14.47 6.17
CA LEU A 81 3.52 15.48 7.08
C LEU A 81 4.39 16.72 7.01
N GLU A 82 3.86 17.78 6.40
CA GLU A 82 4.57 19.05 6.23
C GLU A 82 4.24 20.02 7.36
N ALA A 83 5.27 20.71 7.85
CA ALA A 83 5.13 21.86 8.72
C ALA A 83 4.61 23.10 7.95
N PRO A 84 4.09 24.12 8.65
CA PRO A 84 3.70 25.37 8.01
C PRO A 84 4.82 25.97 7.16
N ASN A 85 4.44 26.50 5.99
CA ASN A 85 5.35 27.07 5.00
C ASN A 85 4.67 28.24 4.25
N THR A 86 5.41 28.87 3.34
CA THR A 86 4.93 30.04 2.57
C THR A 86 3.64 29.83 1.78
N LEU A 87 3.28 28.59 1.43
CA LEU A 87 2.04 28.27 0.71
C LEU A 87 0.91 27.78 1.63
N ASN A 88 1.24 27.31 2.83
CA ASN A 88 0.29 26.71 3.74
C ASN A 88 0.64 27.01 5.20
N PRO A 89 -0.19 27.80 5.92
CA PRO A 89 0.08 28.16 7.30
C PRO A 89 -0.23 27.06 8.32
N PHE A 90 -0.71 25.89 7.88
CA PHE A 90 -1.10 24.78 8.75
C PHE A 90 -0.26 23.54 8.48
N VAL A 91 -0.08 22.72 9.53
CA VAL A 91 0.43 21.36 9.37
C VAL A 91 -0.49 20.60 8.43
N THR A 92 0.10 19.96 7.42
CA THR A 92 -0.67 19.32 6.36
C THR A 92 -0.12 17.93 6.07
N GLY A 93 -1.01 16.95 6.10
CA GLY A 93 -0.72 15.58 5.73
C GLY A 93 -1.14 15.31 4.28
N TYR A 94 -0.28 14.60 3.56
CA TYR A 94 -0.53 14.10 2.22
C TYR A 94 -0.37 12.59 2.22
N LEU A 95 -1.29 11.88 1.59
CA LEU A 95 -1.20 10.44 1.36
C LEU A 95 -0.90 10.18 -0.11
N TYR A 96 -0.02 9.23 -0.38
CA TYR A 96 0.47 8.88 -1.71
C TYR A 96 0.23 7.39 -2.01
N SER A 97 0.37 6.99 -3.27
CA SER A 97 -0.02 5.65 -3.77
C SER A 97 1.06 4.56 -3.61
N GLY A 98 2.24 4.89 -3.06
CA GLY A 98 3.19 3.88 -2.61
C GLY A 98 4.06 3.23 -3.69
N ASN A 99 4.14 3.75 -4.91
CA ASN A 99 5.22 3.38 -5.84
C ASN A 99 5.84 4.61 -6.52
N ASN A 100 7.07 4.94 -6.14
CA ASN A 100 7.76 6.13 -6.63
C ASN A 100 8.17 6.04 -8.12
N GLU A 101 8.24 4.84 -8.72
CA GLU A 101 8.71 4.68 -10.11
C GLU A 101 7.61 4.89 -11.15
N THR A 102 6.37 4.51 -10.82
CA THR A 102 5.28 4.44 -11.80
C THR A 102 4.15 5.42 -11.57
N GLU A 103 4.12 6.06 -10.40
CA GLU A 103 3.00 6.91 -9.98
C GLU A 103 3.38 8.38 -9.94
N SER A 104 2.36 9.24 -10.06
CA SER A 104 2.55 10.70 -10.01
C SER A 104 3.01 11.14 -8.62
N ASP A 105 3.80 12.22 -8.55
CA ASP A 105 4.10 12.94 -7.31
C ASP A 105 2.86 13.63 -6.69
N ASP A 106 1.68 13.46 -7.31
CA ASP A 106 0.40 13.99 -6.80
C ASP A 106 -0.10 13.19 -5.59
N TRP A 107 -0.57 13.91 -4.58
CA TRP A 107 -1.25 13.30 -3.42
C TRP A 107 -2.60 12.69 -3.83
N LEU A 108 -2.93 11.56 -3.20
CA LEU A 108 -4.24 10.90 -3.25
C LEU A 108 -5.24 11.62 -2.34
N LEU A 109 -4.85 11.81 -1.09
CA LEU A 109 -5.63 12.51 -0.07
C LEU A 109 -4.79 13.60 0.59
N ARG A 110 -5.42 14.73 0.88
CA ARG A 110 -4.85 15.82 1.67
C ARG A 110 -5.70 16.09 2.89
N ILE A 111 -5.04 16.20 4.04
CA ILE A 111 -5.65 16.46 5.34
C ILE A 111 -4.97 17.67 5.95
N VAL A 112 -5.75 18.68 6.35
CA VAL A 112 -5.22 19.92 6.94
C VAL A 112 -5.56 19.96 8.42
N ASP A 113 -4.57 20.21 9.27
CA ASP A 113 -4.78 20.43 10.69
C ASP A 113 -5.26 21.87 10.94
N GLY A 114 -6.55 22.10 10.68
CA GLY A 114 -7.21 23.38 10.89
C GLY A 114 -7.71 23.58 12.32
N TYR A 115 -7.93 24.85 12.70
CA TYR A 115 -8.53 25.22 13.99
C TYR A 115 -9.89 24.56 14.18
N ARG A 116 -10.10 23.94 15.36
CA ARG A 116 -11.39 23.44 15.82
C ARG A 116 -11.73 24.05 17.16
N ALA A 117 -12.97 24.52 17.29
CA ALA A 117 -13.48 25.00 18.56
C ALA A 117 -13.69 23.81 19.53
N ALA A 118 -13.69 24.07 20.84
CA ALA A 118 -13.79 23.02 21.86
C ALA A 118 -15.07 22.16 21.75
N ASP A 119 -16.14 22.71 21.16
CA ASP A 119 -17.44 22.04 20.97
C ASP A 119 -17.77 21.78 19.48
N ASP A 120 -16.75 21.78 18.62
CA ASP A 120 -16.93 21.46 17.20
C ASP A 120 -16.89 19.93 17.00
N ASP A 121 -18.07 19.31 16.87
CA ASP A 121 -18.27 17.89 16.57
C ASP A 121 -18.42 17.60 15.07
N SER A 122 -18.15 18.56 14.18
CA SER A 122 -18.29 18.35 12.73
C SER A 122 -17.33 17.25 12.20
N PRO A 123 -17.67 16.57 11.09
CA PRO A 123 -16.71 15.68 10.44
C PRO A 123 -15.44 16.42 10.00
N ARG A 124 -14.28 15.75 10.07
CA ARG A 124 -13.04 16.28 9.48
C ARG A 124 -13.18 16.31 7.95
N ILE A 125 -12.71 17.38 7.33
CA ILE A 125 -12.66 17.49 5.88
C ILE A 125 -11.39 16.80 5.38
N VAL A 126 -11.57 15.81 4.50
CA VAL A 126 -10.50 15.18 3.74
C VAL A 126 -10.67 15.59 2.28
N PHE A 127 -9.61 16.13 1.68
CA PHE A 127 -9.63 16.45 0.26
C PHE A 127 -9.15 15.23 -0.51
N ALA A 128 -10.00 14.70 -1.39
CA ALA A 128 -9.67 13.62 -2.30
C ALA A 128 -9.33 14.18 -3.68
N ASN A 129 -8.18 13.79 -4.24
CA ASN A 129 -7.80 14.19 -5.57
C ASN A 129 -8.62 13.40 -6.59
N LYS A 130 -9.76 13.95 -7.00
CA LYS A 130 -10.73 13.28 -7.89
C LYS A 130 -10.17 12.87 -9.26
N ARG A 131 -8.96 13.31 -9.62
CA ARG A 131 -8.27 12.87 -10.84
C ARG A 131 -7.53 11.54 -10.64
N THR A 132 -7.17 11.21 -9.41
CA THR A 132 -6.33 10.04 -9.06
C THR A 132 -7.01 9.09 -8.08
N VAL A 133 -8.12 9.49 -7.44
CA VAL A 133 -8.85 8.61 -6.51
C VAL A 133 -10.33 8.49 -6.83
N SER A 134 -10.84 7.27 -6.67
CA SER A 134 -12.27 6.97 -6.57
C SER A 134 -12.63 6.84 -5.09
N VAL A 135 -13.57 7.65 -4.61
CA VAL A 135 -14.02 7.61 -3.20
C VAL A 135 -15.22 6.69 -3.09
N GLN A 136 -15.07 5.61 -2.33
CA GLN A 136 -16.13 4.67 -2.00
C GLN A 136 -16.67 4.99 -0.60
N ASP A 137 -17.99 4.95 -0.42
CA ASP A 137 -18.59 5.08 0.90
C ASP A 137 -18.26 3.85 1.75
N PHE A 138 -17.66 4.06 2.93
CA PHE A 138 -17.49 3.01 3.92
C PHE A 138 -18.72 3.00 4.85
N CYS A 139 -19.59 2.01 4.68
CA CYS A 139 -20.57 1.66 5.71
C CYS A 139 -19.98 0.57 6.60
N GLU A 140 -20.20 0.66 7.92
CA GLU A 140 -19.93 -0.41 8.89
C GLU A 140 -20.84 -1.62 8.60
N GLU A 141 -20.62 -2.33 7.50
CA GLU A 141 -21.15 -3.67 7.29
C GLU A 141 -20.04 -4.68 7.57
N SER A 142 -20.42 -5.75 8.26
CA SER A 142 -19.60 -6.71 9.01
C SER A 142 -18.23 -7.03 8.38
N GLU A 143 -17.22 -7.20 9.25
CA GLU A 143 -15.77 -7.41 9.04
C GLU A 143 -15.31 -8.44 7.97
N GLY A 144 -16.20 -9.01 7.16
CA GLY A 144 -15.92 -9.96 6.08
C GLY A 144 -15.97 -9.38 4.66
N GLU A 145 -16.95 -8.55 4.31
CA GLU A 145 -17.25 -8.27 2.89
C GLU A 145 -16.30 -7.24 2.21
N ASN A 146 -15.66 -6.36 2.97
CA ASN A 146 -14.78 -5.32 2.41
C ASN A 146 -13.28 -5.68 2.42
N LYS A 147 -12.87 -6.79 3.06
CA LYS A 147 -11.44 -7.16 3.14
C LYS A 147 -10.82 -7.49 1.78
N TYR A 148 -11.61 -7.99 0.83
CA TYR A 148 -11.12 -8.47 -0.46
C TYR A 148 -11.30 -7.47 -1.61
N LYS A 149 -12.18 -6.46 -1.49
CA LYS A 149 -12.25 -5.33 -2.45
C LYS A 149 -10.93 -4.56 -2.53
N LEU A 150 -10.17 -4.52 -1.44
CA LEU A 150 -8.83 -3.93 -1.36
C LEU A 150 -7.78 -4.66 -2.21
N PHE A 151 -7.99 -5.95 -2.51
CA PHE A 151 -7.09 -6.76 -3.35
C PHE A 151 -7.53 -6.84 -4.82
N ALA A 152 -8.77 -6.47 -5.13
CA ALA A 152 -9.36 -6.58 -6.47
C ALA A 152 -9.25 -5.28 -7.31
N ALA A 153 -9.10 -4.12 -6.66
CA ALA A 153 -9.13 -2.82 -7.35
C ALA A 153 -7.83 -2.53 -8.13
N THR A 154 -7.77 -2.93 -9.39
CA THR A 154 -6.93 -2.23 -10.37
C THR A 154 -7.75 -1.11 -11.01
N GLU A 155 -7.16 0.09 -11.21
CA GLU A 155 -7.84 1.31 -11.72
C GLU A 155 -8.77 1.05 -12.93
N LYS A 156 -8.48 0.05 -13.76
CA LYS A 156 -9.20 -0.25 -15.01
C LYS A 156 -10.58 -0.91 -14.84
N GLN A 157 -10.93 -1.41 -13.66
CA GLN A 157 -12.21 -2.11 -13.45
C GLN A 157 -13.39 -1.20 -13.07
N PHE A 158 -13.17 0.08 -12.78
CA PHE A 158 -14.27 0.98 -12.41
C PHE A 158 -15.05 1.52 -13.61
N ASP A 159 -14.45 1.58 -14.79
CA ASP A 159 -15.08 2.14 -16.01
C ASP A 159 -15.53 1.07 -17.02
N GLN A 160 -15.20 -0.21 -16.80
CA GLN A 160 -15.52 -1.30 -17.72
C GLN A 160 -16.15 -2.49 -16.99
N PRO A 161 -17.08 -3.24 -17.63
CA PRO A 161 -17.61 -4.48 -17.08
C PRO A 161 -16.47 -5.43 -16.71
N PHE A 162 -16.61 -6.12 -15.58
CA PHE A 162 -15.66 -7.14 -15.17
C PHE A 162 -15.50 -8.20 -16.28
N SER A 163 -14.25 -8.46 -16.66
CA SER A 163 -13.87 -9.48 -17.64
C SER A 163 -13.06 -10.55 -16.92
N TYR A 164 -13.66 -11.74 -16.79
CA TYR A 164 -13.03 -12.88 -16.12
C TYR A 164 -11.73 -13.31 -16.83
N ALA A 165 -11.73 -13.26 -18.16
CA ALA A 165 -10.56 -13.56 -18.98
C ALA A 165 -9.40 -12.60 -18.73
N ASP A 166 -9.68 -11.30 -18.66
CA ASP A 166 -8.64 -10.30 -18.41
C ASP A 166 -8.13 -10.39 -16.97
N PHE A 167 -9.02 -10.71 -16.02
CA PHE A 167 -8.62 -10.96 -14.63
C PHE A 167 -7.71 -12.18 -14.52
N GLY A 168 -8.07 -13.31 -15.13
CA GLY A 168 -7.24 -14.52 -15.16
C GLY A 168 -5.89 -14.30 -15.85
N THR A 169 -5.88 -13.60 -16.99
CA THR A 169 -4.63 -13.29 -17.72
C THR A 169 -3.68 -12.44 -16.88
N ARG A 170 -4.19 -11.42 -16.17
CA ARG A 170 -3.38 -10.60 -15.26
C ARG A 170 -2.84 -11.39 -14.07
N LEU A 171 -3.64 -12.31 -13.50
CA LEU A 171 -3.16 -13.21 -12.44
C LEU A 171 -2.03 -14.11 -12.94
N GLU A 172 -2.12 -14.61 -14.16
CA GLU A 172 -1.03 -15.39 -14.77
C GLU A 172 0.24 -14.57 -14.94
N GLU A 173 0.14 -13.33 -15.44
CA GLU A 173 1.28 -12.41 -15.58
C GLU A 173 1.90 -12.05 -14.21
N ALA A 174 1.09 -11.64 -13.25
CA ALA A 174 1.53 -11.18 -11.93
C ALA A 174 2.12 -12.31 -11.07
N THR A 175 1.68 -13.56 -11.28
CA THR A 175 2.20 -14.73 -10.55
C THR A 175 3.27 -15.47 -11.34
N HIS A 176 3.70 -14.93 -12.49
CA HIS A 176 4.68 -15.55 -13.38
C HIS A 176 4.33 -17.00 -13.77
N GLY A 177 3.04 -17.26 -14.05
CA GLY A 177 2.54 -18.56 -14.49
C GLY A 177 2.26 -19.59 -13.39
N TYR A 178 2.33 -19.18 -12.11
CA TYR A 178 1.95 -20.04 -10.98
C TYR A 178 0.43 -20.24 -10.89
N VAL A 179 -0.33 -19.20 -11.24
CA VAL A 179 -1.74 -19.26 -11.60
C VAL A 179 -1.82 -19.16 -13.12
N LYS A 180 -2.78 -19.86 -13.75
CA LYS A 180 -2.99 -19.79 -15.20
C LYS A 180 -4.44 -19.56 -15.53
N TYR A 181 -4.69 -18.91 -16.67
CA TYR A 181 -6.03 -18.83 -17.24
C TYR A 181 -6.13 -19.81 -18.42
N ASP A 182 -6.92 -20.88 -18.28
CA ASP A 182 -7.16 -21.86 -19.35
C ASP A 182 -8.63 -21.91 -19.74
N LYS A 183 -8.93 -21.50 -20.99
CA LYS A 183 -10.19 -21.68 -21.73
C LYS A 183 -11.50 -21.25 -21.05
N SER A 184 -11.45 -20.68 -19.86
CA SER A 184 -12.54 -20.08 -19.08
C SER A 184 -12.20 -20.13 -17.59
N MET A 185 -11.30 -21.01 -17.15
CA MET A 185 -11.02 -21.24 -15.74
C MET A 185 -9.69 -20.65 -15.32
N ILE A 186 -9.61 -20.29 -14.04
CA ILE A 186 -8.34 -19.95 -13.40
C ILE A 186 -7.86 -21.19 -12.65
N VAL A 187 -6.65 -21.64 -12.94
CA VAL A 187 -6.12 -22.92 -12.43
C VAL A 187 -4.79 -22.76 -11.71
N SER A 188 -4.55 -23.59 -10.69
CA SER A 188 -3.24 -23.72 -10.03
C SER A 188 -3.05 -25.13 -9.47
N LYS A 189 -1.79 -25.51 -9.22
CA LYS A 189 -1.47 -26.78 -8.53
C LYS A 189 -1.64 -26.69 -7.01
N ASP A 190 -1.87 -25.49 -6.48
CA ASP A 190 -2.08 -25.26 -5.05
C ASP A 190 -3.55 -24.91 -4.77
N GLU A 191 -4.20 -25.80 -4.01
CA GLU A 191 -5.58 -25.64 -3.55
C GLU A 191 -5.79 -24.34 -2.77
N THR A 192 -4.81 -23.97 -1.94
CA THR A 192 -4.92 -22.77 -1.09
C THR A 192 -5.00 -21.52 -1.97
N THR A 193 -4.23 -21.49 -3.05
CA THR A 193 -4.23 -20.38 -4.02
C THR A 193 -5.57 -20.29 -4.75
N VAL A 194 -6.15 -21.42 -5.19
CA VAL A 194 -7.45 -21.43 -5.88
C VAL A 194 -8.60 -21.01 -4.95
N ASN A 195 -8.63 -21.54 -3.73
CA ASN A 195 -9.66 -21.16 -2.75
C ASN A 195 -9.60 -19.67 -2.42
N ARG A 196 -8.40 -19.08 -2.32
CA ARG A 196 -8.26 -17.62 -2.13
C ARG A 196 -8.81 -16.81 -3.31
N ILE A 197 -8.62 -17.29 -4.54
CA ILE A 197 -9.16 -16.62 -5.74
C ILE A 197 -10.69 -16.72 -5.76
N ALA A 198 -11.25 -17.87 -5.37
CA ALA A 198 -12.69 -18.04 -5.21
C ALA A 198 -13.27 -17.10 -4.13
N ASP A 199 -12.66 -17.04 -2.95
CA ASP A 199 -13.06 -16.11 -1.87
C ASP A 199 -13.07 -14.65 -2.37
N MET A 200 -12.10 -14.28 -3.21
CA MET A 200 -12.03 -12.95 -3.82
C MET A 200 -13.19 -12.70 -4.80
N LEU A 201 -13.51 -13.67 -5.66
CA LEU A 201 -14.60 -13.57 -6.65
C LEU A 201 -15.98 -13.55 -5.98
N ASP A 202 -16.20 -14.38 -4.96
CA ASP A 202 -17.41 -14.36 -4.13
C ASP A 202 -17.59 -13.00 -3.46
N SER A 203 -16.51 -12.42 -2.94
CA SER A 203 -16.52 -11.07 -2.36
C SER A 203 -16.79 -9.96 -3.37
N MET A 204 -16.56 -10.21 -4.65
CA MET A 204 -16.90 -9.31 -5.76
C MET A 204 -18.37 -9.48 -6.22
N GLY A 205 -19.11 -10.43 -5.62
CA GLY A 205 -20.51 -10.70 -5.93
C GLY A 205 -20.72 -11.71 -7.06
N PHE A 206 -19.70 -12.49 -7.43
CA PHE A 206 -19.83 -13.62 -8.34
C PHE A 206 -20.10 -14.91 -7.55
N ASP A 207 -20.72 -15.91 -8.17
CA ASP A 207 -20.90 -17.24 -7.55
C ASP A 207 -19.74 -18.13 -7.97
N ALA A 208 -18.61 -18.06 -7.25
CA ALA A 208 -17.41 -18.81 -7.62
C ALA A 208 -17.51 -20.29 -7.22
N VAL A 209 -17.14 -21.16 -8.16
CA VAL A 209 -17.10 -22.62 -7.95
C VAL A 209 -15.67 -23.10 -8.03
N THR A 210 -15.20 -23.80 -6.99
CA THR A 210 -13.90 -24.47 -7.01
C THR A 210 -14.04 -25.96 -7.30
N GLY A 211 -12.98 -26.52 -7.89
CA GLY A 211 -12.88 -27.96 -8.09
C GLY A 211 -11.45 -28.42 -8.31
N TYR A 212 -11.30 -29.72 -8.58
CA TYR A 212 -10.03 -30.37 -8.80
C TYR A 212 -10.16 -31.39 -9.93
N PHE A 213 -9.26 -31.33 -10.90
CA PHE A 213 -9.17 -32.32 -11.97
C PHE A 213 -8.50 -33.60 -11.44
N ASP A 214 -9.30 -34.54 -10.92
CA ASP A 214 -8.83 -35.76 -10.28
C ASP A 214 -8.32 -36.79 -11.31
N ALA A 215 -7.01 -37.05 -11.25
CA ALA A 215 -6.35 -38.02 -12.12
C ALA A 215 -6.92 -39.45 -12.09
N GLU A 216 -7.54 -39.88 -10.99
CA GLU A 216 -8.16 -41.21 -10.91
C GLU A 216 -9.57 -41.22 -11.51
N GLU A 217 -10.28 -40.09 -11.45
CA GLU A 217 -11.56 -39.91 -12.12
C GLU A 217 -11.35 -39.76 -13.64
N ASP A 218 -10.42 -38.90 -14.05
CA ASP A 218 -10.06 -38.65 -15.45
C ASP A 218 -9.63 -39.93 -16.18
N LYS A 219 -8.87 -40.80 -15.50
CA LYS A 219 -8.49 -42.12 -16.04
C LYS A 219 -9.68 -43.06 -16.20
N ARG A 220 -10.70 -42.95 -15.33
CA ARG A 220 -11.91 -43.79 -15.37
C ARG A 220 -12.90 -43.31 -16.42
N SER A 221 -13.02 -41.99 -16.60
CA SER A 221 -13.87 -41.36 -17.62
C SER A 221 -13.23 -41.39 -19.01
N GLY A 222 -11.90 -41.49 -19.10
CA GLY A 222 -11.15 -41.42 -20.35
C GLY A 222 -10.84 -39.98 -20.80
N GLU A 223 -11.03 -39.01 -19.91
CA GLU A 223 -10.87 -37.57 -20.15
C GLU A 223 -9.58 -37.01 -19.52
N VAL A 224 -8.49 -37.80 -19.52
CA VAL A 224 -7.18 -37.30 -19.08
C VAL A 224 -6.75 -36.16 -20.00
N ASP A 225 -6.65 -34.95 -19.45
CA ASP A 225 -6.31 -33.74 -20.19
C ASP A 225 -5.07 -33.02 -19.61
N SER A 226 -4.77 -31.83 -20.13
CA SER A 226 -3.60 -31.05 -19.70
C SER A 226 -3.73 -30.42 -18.32
N LEU A 227 -4.94 -30.43 -17.74
CA LEU A 227 -5.27 -29.85 -16.45
C LEU A 227 -5.43 -30.91 -15.34
N THR A 228 -5.39 -32.20 -15.66
CA THR A 228 -5.32 -33.28 -14.65
C THR A 228 -4.26 -32.96 -13.56
N GLY A 229 -4.70 -32.93 -12.30
CA GLY A 229 -3.89 -32.57 -11.13
C GLY A 229 -3.84 -31.07 -10.81
N TYR A 230 -4.67 -30.26 -11.44
CA TYR A 230 -4.87 -28.85 -11.10
C TYR A 230 -6.17 -28.64 -10.33
N TYR A 231 -6.14 -27.67 -9.43
CA TYR A 231 -7.33 -27.04 -8.86
C TYR A 231 -7.78 -25.92 -9.78
N TYR A 232 -9.07 -25.65 -9.81
CA TYR A 232 -9.65 -24.59 -10.64
C TYR A 232 -10.70 -23.78 -9.89
N VAL A 233 -10.91 -22.55 -10.36
CA VAL A 233 -12.06 -21.71 -10.03
C VAL A 233 -12.74 -21.24 -11.31
N ASP A 234 -14.08 -21.23 -11.28
CA ASP A 234 -14.98 -20.81 -12.35
C ASP A 234 -16.06 -19.87 -11.78
N ILE A 235 -16.69 -19.04 -12.63
CA ILE A 235 -17.78 -18.10 -12.24
C ILE A 235 -18.96 -18.11 -13.21
#